data_AF-A0A1F9B567-F1
#
_entry.id   AF-A0A1F9B567-F1
#
_cell.length_a   1.000
_cell.length_b   1.000
_cell.length_c   1.000
_cell.angle_alpha   90.00
_cell.angle_beta   90.00
_cell.angle_gamma   90.00
#
_symmetry.space_group_name_H-M   'P 1'
#
loop_
_entity.id
_entity.type
_entity.pdbx_description
1 polymer ?
#
loop_
_entity_poly.entity_id
_entity_poly.type
_entity_poly.pdbx_seq_one_letter_code
_entity_poly.pdbx_strand_id
1 'polypeptide(L)'
;MAPCEECMKKGTLSDRLKLFKKGEVLFLLAIFLFFLIVLRESSTYPSDTRSFPALIIAGTLILCGILLVVTFFIPSVKEAVVAPEPEGDEGSSREWRTRGRFYLGWTSIAISLVAAFLFGFIFFIPVSFISYTLLLGRKQMFVKTLLLSLVTAVVVYIVFDRFLGIPTMRGLLWSR
;
A
#
# COMPACT_ATOMS: atom_id res chain seq x y z
N MET A 1 -8.21 -40.50 -40.40
CA MET A 1 -8.95 -39.31 -40.87
C MET A 1 -10.01 -39.00 -39.82
N ALA A 2 -9.66 -38.10 -38.90
CA ALA A 2 -10.44 -37.59 -37.77
C ALA A 2 -9.71 -36.30 -37.30
N PRO A 3 -10.40 -35.30 -36.78
CA PRO A 3 -10.37 -33.95 -37.35
C PRO A 3 -9.83 -32.85 -36.41
N CYS A 4 -9.46 -31.73 -37.02
CA CYS A 4 -9.55 -30.34 -36.52
C CYS A 4 -9.79 -30.10 -35.01
N GLU A 5 -8.76 -30.18 -34.17
CA GLU A 5 -8.80 -29.60 -32.81
C GLU A 5 -7.82 -28.43 -32.59
N GLU A 6 -6.88 -28.17 -33.51
CA GLU A 6 -5.84 -27.15 -33.27
C GLU A 6 -6.22 -25.71 -33.66
N CYS A 7 -7.36 -25.47 -34.32
CA CYS A 7 -7.70 -24.13 -34.84
C CYS A 7 -8.55 -23.23 -33.92
N MET A 8 -8.93 -23.65 -32.71
CA MET A 8 -9.88 -22.87 -31.88
C MET A 8 -9.34 -22.31 -30.55
N LYS A 9 -8.03 -22.38 -30.26
CA LYS A 9 -7.50 -22.04 -28.92
C LYS A 9 -6.50 -20.88 -28.86
N LYS A 10 -6.39 -20.05 -29.90
CA LYS A 10 -5.48 -18.88 -29.94
C LYS A 10 -6.16 -17.50 -29.85
N GLY A 11 -7.49 -17.44 -29.70
CA GLY A 11 -8.25 -16.18 -29.63
C GLY A 11 -8.52 -15.63 -28.21
N THR A 12 -7.98 -16.20 -27.14
CA THR A 12 -8.61 -16.05 -25.82
C THR A 12 -7.80 -15.37 -24.73
N LEU A 13 -6.49 -15.15 -24.87
CA LEU A 13 -5.67 -14.58 -23.79
C LEU A 13 -5.39 -13.08 -23.98
N SER A 14 -5.02 -12.66 -25.19
CA SER A 14 -4.78 -11.25 -25.53
C SER A 14 -6.05 -10.40 -25.41
N ASP A 15 -7.20 -10.90 -25.86
CA ASP A 15 -8.47 -10.17 -25.77
C ASP A 15 -9.02 -10.10 -24.35
N ARG A 16 -8.82 -11.16 -23.53
CA ARG A 16 -9.12 -11.13 -22.10
C ARG A 16 -8.23 -10.15 -21.34
N LEU A 17 -6.93 -10.09 -21.66
CA LEU A 17 -5.99 -9.10 -21.10
C LEU A 17 -6.37 -7.67 -21.48
N LYS A 18 -6.81 -7.43 -22.72
CA LYS A 18 -7.30 -6.10 -23.16
C LYS A 18 -8.60 -5.71 -22.46
N LEU A 19 -9.52 -6.65 -22.25
CA LEU A 19 -10.73 -6.42 -21.47
C LEU A 19 -10.42 -6.14 -19.99
N PHE A 20 -9.46 -6.87 -19.40
CA PHE A 20 -9.02 -6.65 -18.03
C PHE A 20 -8.34 -5.29 -17.87
N LYS A 21 -7.47 -4.90 -18.81
CA LYS A 21 -6.85 -3.57 -18.85
C LYS A 21 -7.89 -2.45 -18.97
N LYS A 22 -8.92 -2.65 -19.80
CA LYS A 22 -10.03 -1.68 -19.91
C LYS A 22 -10.87 -1.62 -18.63
N GLY A 23 -11.15 -2.77 -18.02
CA GLY A 23 -11.90 -2.87 -16.75
C GLY A 23 -11.15 -2.23 -15.57
N GLU A 24 -9.84 -2.42 -15.48
CA GLU A 24 -8.99 -1.83 -14.44
C GLU A 24 -8.95 -0.30 -14.55
N VAL A 25 -8.74 0.24 -15.76
CA VAL A 25 -8.74 1.69 -15.99
C VAL A 25 -10.12 2.29 -15.73
N LEU A 26 -11.19 1.61 -16.18
CA LEU A 26 -12.57 2.05 -15.94
C LEU A 26 -12.90 2.03 -14.44
N PHE A 27 -12.47 1.01 -13.72
CA PHE A 27 -12.62 0.91 -12.27
C PHE A 27 -11.85 2.01 -11.54
N LEU A 28 -10.60 2.26 -11.93
CA LEU A 28 -9.78 3.33 -11.36
C LEU A 28 -10.40 4.71 -11.61
N LEU A 29 -10.93 4.94 -12.81
CA LEU A 29 -11.65 6.15 -13.18
C LEU A 29 -12.94 6.30 -12.36
N ALA A 30 -13.69 5.21 -12.17
CA ALA A 30 -14.91 5.20 -11.36
C ALA A 30 -14.62 5.54 -9.89
N ILE A 31 -13.55 4.96 -9.32
CA ILE A 31 -13.07 5.31 -7.97
C ILE A 31 -12.66 6.78 -7.90
N PHE A 32 -11.92 7.28 -8.87
CA PHE A 32 -11.48 8.68 -8.90
C PHE A 32 -12.69 9.63 -8.92
N LEU A 33 -13.68 9.37 -9.78
CA LEU A 33 -14.92 10.13 -9.84
C LEU A 33 -15.72 10.03 -8.53
N PHE A 34 -15.79 8.84 -7.93
CA PHE A 34 -16.43 8.65 -6.62
C PHE A 34 -15.79 9.55 -5.55
N PHE A 35 -14.45 9.57 -5.46
CA PHE A 35 -13.77 10.43 -4.49
C PHE A 35 -13.95 11.93 -4.77
N LEU A 36 -14.11 12.36 -6.02
CA LEU A 36 -14.48 13.75 -6.34
C LEU A 36 -15.90 14.10 -5.85
N ILE A 37 -16.85 13.17 -5.97
CA ILE A 37 -18.21 13.35 -5.44
C ILE A 37 -18.16 13.46 -3.91
N VAL A 38 -17.42 12.55 -3.25
CA VAL A 38 -17.25 12.59 -1.80
C VAL A 38 -16.51 13.86 -1.36
N LEU A 39 -15.55 14.37 -2.15
CA LEU A 39 -14.90 15.66 -1.87
C LEU A 39 -15.90 16.81 -1.89
N ARG A 40 -16.79 16.82 -2.89
CA ARG A 40 -17.88 17.80 -2.96
C ARG A 40 -18.78 17.69 -1.73
N GLU A 41 -19.17 16.49 -1.34
CA GLU A 41 -20.03 16.27 -0.17
C GLU A 41 -19.32 16.62 1.15
N SER A 42 -17.99 16.47 1.21
CA SER A 42 -17.19 16.86 2.37
C SER A 42 -17.31 18.36 2.68
N SER A 43 -17.65 19.18 1.67
CA SER A 43 -17.88 20.62 1.84
C SER A 43 -19.18 20.97 2.59
N THR A 44 -20.02 19.99 2.89
CA THR A 44 -21.23 20.16 3.71
C THR A 44 -20.93 19.98 5.21
N TYR A 45 -19.78 19.39 5.57
CA TYR A 45 -19.41 19.17 6.96
C TYR A 45 -18.96 20.46 7.66
N PRO A 46 -19.22 20.61 8.98
CA PRO A 46 -18.73 21.74 9.77
C PRO A 46 -17.20 21.83 9.74
N SER A 47 -16.67 23.06 9.91
CA SER A 47 -15.25 23.39 9.72
C SER A 47 -14.30 22.50 10.52
N ASP A 48 -14.71 22.12 11.72
CA ASP A 48 -13.84 21.42 12.67
C ASP A 48 -13.69 19.93 12.35
N THR A 49 -14.67 19.33 11.66
CA THR A 49 -14.64 17.91 11.26
C THR A 49 -14.32 17.71 9.79
N ARG A 50 -14.33 18.77 8.97
CA ARG A 50 -14.05 18.72 7.53
C ARG A 50 -12.60 18.32 7.21
N SER A 51 -11.64 18.72 8.05
CA SER A 51 -10.20 18.55 7.77
C SER A 51 -9.77 17.08 7.63
N PHE A 52 -10.35 16.20 8.43
CA PHE A 52 -10.02 14.78 8.43
C PHE A 52 -10.46 14.03 7.15
N PRO A 53 -11.75 14.03 6.75
CA PRO A 53 -12.16 13.42 5.49
C PRO A 53 -11.51 14.10 4.28
N ALA A 54 -11.33 15.43 4.31
CA ALA A 54 -10.68 16.15 3.22
C ALA A 54 -9.23 15.67 2.98
N LEU A 55 -8.45 15.41 4.03
CA LEU A 55 -7.09 14.88 3.90
C LEU A 55 -7.06 13.46 3.32
N ILE A 56 -7.96 12.59 3.78
CA ILE A 56 -8.06 11.21 3.27
C ILE A 56 -8.45 11.24 1.78
N ILE A 57 -9.44 12.05 1.42
CA ILE A 57 -9.91 12.18 0.05
C ILE A 57 -8.81 12.78 -0.83
N ALA A 58 -8.14 13.84 -0.39
CA ALA A 58 -7.04 14.47 -1.13
C ALA A 58 -5.89 13.48 -1.37
N GLY A 59 -5.44 12.76 -0.34
CA GLY A 59 -4.39 11.75 -0.47
C GLY A 59 -4.78 10.62 -1.42
N THR A 60 -6.03 10.15 -1.34
CA THR A 60 -6.53 9.09 -2.22
C THR A 60 -6.65 9.56 -3.66
N LEU A 61 -7.12 10.80 -3.91
CA LEU A 61 -7.19 11.39 -5.24
C LEU A 61 -5.80 11.56 -5.86
N ILE A 62 -4.81 12.01 -5.09
CA ILE A 62 -3.42 12.11 -5.56
C ILE A 62 -2.90 10.73 -5.96
N LEU A 63 -3.10 9.72 -5.10
CA LEU A 63 -2.63 8.35 -5.37
C LEU A 63 -3.34 7.75 -6.61
N CYS A 64 -4.66 7.91 -6.71
CA CYS A 64 -5.42 7.51 -7.89
C CYS A 64 -4.95 8.23 -9.15
N GLY A 65 -4.65 9.53 -9.07
CA GLY A 65 -4.11 10.30 -10.18
C GLY A 65 -2.74 9.78 -10.62
N ILE A 66 -1.82 9.54 -9.69
CA ILE A 66 -0.52 8.94 -9.97
C ILE A 66 -0.69 7.57 -10.61
N LEU A 67 -1.54 6.70 -10.06
CA LEU A 67 -1.79 5.36 -10.60
C LEU A 67 -2.39 5.42 -12.01
N LEU A 68 -3.27 6.39 -12.28
CA LEU A 68 -3.87 6.60 -13.58
C LEU A 68 -2.81 7.06 -14.58
N VAL A 69 -1.96 8.03 -14.21
CA VAL A 69 -0.84 8.51 -15.04
C VAL A 69 0.16 7.39 -15.31
N VAL A 70 0.60 6.64 -14.29
CA VAL A 70 1.51 5.50 -14.46
C VAL A 70 0.89 4.44 -15.37
N THR A 71 -0.40 4.14 -15.18
CA THR A 71 -1.13 3.18 -16.02
C THR A 71 -1.23 3.63 -17.48
N PHE A 72 -1.37 4.94 -17.72
CA PHE A 72 -1.56 5.50 -19.06
C PHE A 72 -0.23 5.72 -19.80
N PHE A 73 0.81 6.18 -19.10
CA PHE A 73 2.08 6.61 -19.68
C PHE A 73 3.21 5.58 -19.54
N ILE A 74 3.13 4.67 -18.57
CA ILE A 74 4.21 3.70 -18.29
C ILE A 74 3.65 2.26 -18.36
N PRO A 75 3.33 1.77 -19.57
CA PRO A 75 2.85 0.39 -19.74
C PRO A 75 3.87 -0.65 -19.24
N SER A 76 5.16 -0.30 -19.16
CA SER A 76 6.25 -1.16 -18.71
C SER A 76 6.34 -1.38 -17.20
N VAL A 77 5.71 -0.54 -16.36
CA VAL A 77 5.70 -0.73 -14.89
C VAL A 77 4.66 -1.78 -14.48
N LYS A 78 3.67 -2.08 -15.34
CA LYS A 78 2.71 -3.16 -15.07
C LYS A 78 3.37 -4.53 -15.04
N GLU A 79 4.45 -4.74 -15.78
CA GLU A 79 5.23 -5.99 -15.68
C GLU A 79 6.05 -6.07 -14.39
N ALA A 80 6.36 -4.95 -13.71
CA ALA A 80 7.03 -4.98 -12.41
C ALA A 80 6.06 -5.06 -11.22
N VAL A 81 4.85 -4.50 -11.37
CA VAL A 81 3.79 -4.53 -10.34
C VAL A 81 2.92 -5.80 -10.44
N VAL A 82 2.81 -6.37 -11.64
CA VAL A 82 2.14 -7.66 -11.95
C VAL A 82 3.15 -8.65 -12.53
N ALA A 83 4.43 -8.51 -12.21
CA ALA A 83 5.33 -9.67 -12.34
C ALA A 83 4.75 -10.73 -11.39
N PRO A 84 4.37 -11.92 -11.87
CA PRO A 84 4.35 -13.06 -10.97
C PRO A 84 5.72 -13.09 -10.27
N GLU A 85 5.73 -13.30 -8.95
CA GLU A 85 6.99 -13.60 -8.24
C GLU A 85 7.80 -14.54 -9.13
N PRO A 86 9.13 -14.33 -9.29
CA PRO A 86 9.93 -15.21 -10.13
C PRO A 86 9.62 -16.65 -9.71
N GLU A 87 9.01 -17.41 -10.63
CA GLU A 87 8.80 -18.85 -10.51
C GLU A 87 10.19 -19.48 -10.50
N GLY A 88 10.82 -19.40 -9.33
CA GLY A 88 12.02 -20.12 -8.98
C GLY A 88 11.61 -21.55 -8.69
N ASP A 89 12.04 -22.41 -9.61
CA ASP A 89 12.03 -23.87 -9.60
C ASP A 89 11.97 -24.52 -8.20
N GLU A 90 10.93 -25.33 -8.08
CA GLU A 90 10.89 -26.68 -7.50
C GLU A 90 11.33 -26.96 -6.05
N GLY A 91 10.39 -27.58 -5.32
CA GLY A 91 10.69 -28.80 -4.59
C GLY A 91 10.73 -28.67 -3.06
N SER A 92 9.56 -28.88 -2.44
CA SER A 92 9.35 -29.38 -1.06
C SER A 92 9.90 -28.62 0.17
N SER A 93 10.82 -27.66 0.01
CA SER A 93 11.46 -26.97 1.16
C SER A 93 10.93 -25.57 1.49
N ARG A 94 9.80 -25.14 0.89
CA ARG A 94 9.29 -23.75 1.03
C ARG A 94 8.03 -23.61 1.90
N GLU A 95 7.22 -24.65 2.10
CA GLU A 95 5.97 -24.52 2.87
C GLU A 95 6.20 -24.11 4.33
N TRP A 96 7.27 -24.60 4.97
CA TRP A 96 7.65 -24.23 6.33
C TRP A 96 8.24 -22.80 6.40
N ARG A 97 9.01 -22.40 5.37
CA ARG A 97 9.64 -21.08 5.28
C ARG A 97 8.63 -19.96 4.99
N THR A 98 7.53 -20.25 4.29
CA THR A 98 6.45 -19.29 3.99
C THR A 98 5.51 -19.11 5.19
N ARG A 99 5.18 -20.18 5.92
CA ARG A 99 4.38 -20.09 7.16
C ARG A 99 5.10 -19.31 8.26
N GLY A 100 6.40 -19.54 8.46
CA GLY A 100 7.20 -18.81 9.45
C GLY A 100 7.26 -17.30 9.19
N ARG A 101 7.37 -16.89 7.91
CA ARG A 101 7.39 -15.48 7.52
C ARG A 101 6.05 -14.77 7.75
N PHE A 102 4.95 -15.50 7.63
CA PHE A 102 3.62 -14.96 7.94
C PHE A 102 3.51 -14.62 9.43
N TYR A 103 3.86 -15.55 10.32
CA TYR A 103 3.91 -15.28 11.77
C TYR A 103 4.94 -14.20 12.13
N LEU A 104 6.08 -14.14 11.43
CA LEU A 104 7.08 -13.06 11.61
C LEU A 104 6.53 -11.68 11.21
N GLY A 105 5.71 -11.58 10.17
CA GLY A 105 5.03 -10.32 9.82
C GLY A 105 3.97 -9.92 10.85
N TRP A 106 3.18 -10.88 11.34
CA TRP A 106 2.21 -10.62 12.41
C TRP A 106 2.87 -10.17 13.71
N THR A 107 4.01 -10.79 14.08
CA THR A 107 4.79 -10.35 15.24
C THR A 107 5.39 -8.97 15.04
N SER A 108 5.84 -8.60 13.83
CA SER A 108 6.32 -7.25 13.57
C SER A 108 5.21 -6.20 13.74
N ILE A 109 4.00 -6.49 13.27
CA ILE A 109 2.82 -5.63 13.48
C ILE A 109 2.51 -5.52 14.97
N ALA A 110 2.47 -6.64 15.69
CA ALA A 110 2.16 -6.66 17.12
C ALA A 110 3.18 -5.85 17.94
N ILE A 111 4.48 -6.03 17.69
CA ILE A 111 5.57 -5.27 18.35
C ILE A 111 5.41 -3.77 18.09
N SER A 112 5.10 -3.40 16.84
CA SER A 112 4.92 -2.01 16.46
C SER A 112 3.69 -1.39 17.14
N LEU A 113 2.61 -2.15 17.27
CA LEU A 113 1.39 -1.73 17.95
C LEU A 113 1.65 -1.46 19.43
N VAL A 114 2.38 -2.36 20.11
CA VAL A 114 2.76 -2.20 21.51
C VAL A 114 3.66 -0.97 21.69
N ALA A 115 4.64 -0.78 20.82
CA ALA A 115 5.50 0.41 20.88
C ALA A 115 4.72 1.70 20.64
N ALA A 116 3.77 1.71 19.71
CA ALA A 116 2.91 2.85 19.45
C ALA A 116 2.01 3.18 20.65
N PHE A 117 1.50 2.16 21.33
CA PHE A 117 0.71 2.33 22.55
C PHE A 117 1.54 2.95 23.70
N LEU A 118 2.80 2.50 23.85
CA LEU A 118 3.70 2.96 24.92
C LEU A 118 4.25 4.37 24.67
N PHE A 119 4.78 4.62 23.47
CA PHE A 119 5.55 5.83 23.13
C PHE A 119 4.77 6.85 22.29
N GLY A 120 3.60 6.48 21.77
CA GLY A 120 2.78 7.31 20.91
C GLY A 120 2.79 6.86 19.45
N PHE A 121 1.79 7.31 18.69
CA PHE A 121 1.53 6.87 17.31
C PHE A 121 2.73 7.07 16.38
N ILE A 122 3.53 8.11 16.61
CA ILE A 122 4.69 8.41 15.76
C ILE A 122 5.75 7.29 15.76
N PHE A 123 5.88 6.55 16.86
CA PHE A 123 6.85 5.47 17.00
C PHE A 123 6.43 4.19 16.28
N PHE A 124 5.16 4.07 15.89
CA PHE A 124 4.69 2.94 15.09
C PHE A 124 5.49 2.77 13.79
N ILE A 125 5.80 3.88 13.13
CA ILE A 125 6.46 3.90 11.81
C ILE A 125 7.91 3.42 11.90
N PRO A 126 8.82 4.04 12.68
CA PRO A 126 10.19 3.55 12.77
C PRO A 126 10.25 2.13 13.34
N VAL A 127 9.41 1.78 14.33
CA VAL A 127 9.41 0.45 14.94
C VAL A 127 8.93 -0.62 13.96
N SER A 128 7.89 -0.34 13.17
CA SER A 128 7.41 -1.28 12.14
C SER A 128 8.43 -1.52 11.06
N PHE A 129 9.11 -0.48 10.58
CA PHE A 129 10.18 -0.62 9.60
C PHE A 129 11.40 -1.35 10.17
N ILE A 130 11.81 -1.05 11.40
CA ILE A 130 12.93 -1.74 12.07
C ILE A 130 12.57 -3.21 12.32
N SER A 131 11.38 -3.50 12.85
CA SER A 131 10.93 -4.86 13.14
C SER A 131 10.80 -5.66 11.84
N TYR A 132 10.22 -5.08 10.79
CA TYR A 132 10.12 -5.72 9.48
C TYR A 132 11.50 -5.99 8.85
N THR A 133 12.42 -5.03 8.92
CA THR A 133 13.78 -5.22 8.36
C THR A 133 14.62 -6.23 9.14
N LEU A 134 14.47 -6.28 10.47
CA LEU A 134 15.16 -7.27 11.31
C LEU A 134 14.61 -8.69 11.11
N LEU A 135 13.29 -8.83 10.92
CA LEU A 135 12.62 -10.13 10.86
C LEU A 135 12.52 -10.71 9.43
N LEU A 136 12.39 -9.87 8.40
CA LEU A 136 12.20 -10.29 7.00
C LEU A 136 13.25 -9.73 6.02
N GLY A 137 14.03 -8.72 6.41
CA GLY A 137 14.83 -7.92 5.49
C GLY A 137 16.22 -8.48 5.14
N ARG A 138 16.64 -8.27 3.89
CA ARG A 138 18.04 -8.42 3.45
C ARG A 138 18.84 -7.22 3.99
N LYS A 139 19.79 -7.45 4.90
CA LYS A 139 20.55 -6.41 5.65
C LYS A 139 21.16 -5.29 4.78
N GLN A 140 21.39 -5.56 3.50
CA GLN A 140 21.98 -4.64 2.52
C GLN A 140 21.21 -3.34 2.29
N MET A 141 19.89 -3.31 2.53
CA MET A 141 19.06 -2.11 2.32
C MET A 141 18.68 -1.39 3.62
N PHE A 142 19.22 -1.81 4.77
CA PHE A 142 18.81 -1.31 6.09
C PHE A 142 18.91 0.21 6.21
N VAL A 143 20.02 0.82 5.74
CA VAL A 143 20.23 2.27 5.83
C VAL A 143 19.19 3.05 5.00
N LYS A 144 18.89 2.58 3.79
CA LYS A 144 17.87 3.21 2.93
C LYS A 144 16.48 3.11 3.56
N THR A 145 16.17 1.95 4.13
CA THR A 145 14.88 1.72 4.79
C THR A 145 14.75 2.54 6.07
N LEU A 146 15.82 2.68 6.86
CA LEU A 146 15.85 3.52 8.05
C LEU A 146 15.63 4.99 7.68
N LEU A 147 16.36 5.50 6.68
CA LEU A 147 16.18 6.86 6.17
C LEU A 147 14.73 7.09 5.71
N LEU A 148 14.17 6.17 4.93
CA LEU A 148 12.78 6.24 4.47
C LEU A 148 11.78 6.25 5.64
N SER A 149 12.00 5.42 6.66
CA SER A 149 11.14 5.37 7.85
C SER A 149 11.18 6.69 8.64
N LEU A 150 12.36 7.34 8.71
CA LEU A 150 12.52 8.62 9.39
C LEU A 150 11.79 9.73 8.63
N VAL A 151 11.99 9.82 7.31
CA VAL A 151 11.28 10.78 6.45
C VAL A 151 9.77 10.56 6.56
N THR A 152 9.30 9.32 6.52
CA THR A 152 7.88 8.98 6.67
C THR A 152 7.34 9.40 8.05
N ALA A 153 8.09 9.16 9.13
CA ALA A 153 7.69 9.57 10.47
C ALA A 153 7.58 11.10 10.60
N VAL A 154 8.51 11.86 10.01
CA VAL A 154 8.46 13.33 9.97
C VAL A 154 7.25 13.82 9.19
N VAL A 155 6.97 13.25 8.02
CA VAL A 155 5.79 13.61 7.22
C VAL A 155 4.51 13.34 7.99
N VAL A 156 4.39 12.17 8.61
CA VAL A 156 3.23 11.82 9.43
C VAL A 156 3.10 12.75 10.64
N TYR A 157 4.20 13.09 11.30
CA TYR A 157 4.18 14.08 12.38
C TYR A 157 3.59 15.41 11.91
N ILE A 158 4.07 15.96 10.80
CA ILE A 158 3.58 17.23 10.25
C ILE A 158 2.11 17.12 9.87
N VAL A 159 1.69 16.04 9.19
CA VAL A 159 0.30 15.89 8.78
C VAL A 159 -0.63 15.80 10.00
N PHE A 160 -0.30 14.99 10.99
CA PHE A 160 -1.21 14.74 12.11
C PHE A 160 -1.15 15.83 13.18
N ASP A 161 0.03 16.34 13.51
CA ASP A 161 0.18 17.41 14.51
C ASP A 161 -0.32 18.75 13.94
N ARG A 162 0.13 19.12 12.73
CA ARG A 162 -0.17 20.44 12.17
C ARG A 162 -1.51 20.57 11.47
N PHE A 163 -2.01 19.53 10.80
CA PHE A 163 -3.31 19.62 10.12
C PHE A 163 -4.47 19.07 10.93
N LEU A 164 -4.24 18.02 11.72
CA LEU A 164 -5.30 17.37 12.50
C LEU A 164 -5.33 17.80 13.96
N GLY A 165 -4.30 18.49 14.45
CA GLY A 165 -4.19 18.86 15.87
C GLY A 165 -4.16 17.63 16.80
N ILE A 166 -3.87 16.45 16.26
CA ILE A 166 -3.86 15.20 17.01
C ILE A 166 -2.48 15.09 17.66
N PRO A 167 -2.39 15.04 19.00
CA PRO A 167 -1.12 14.94 19.70
C PRO A 167 -0.51 13.55 19.47
N THR A 168 0.34 13.44 18.45
CA THR A 168 0.97 12.18 18.01
C THR A 168 2.00 11.61 18.99
N MET A 169 2.51 12.45 19.90
CA MET A 169 3.51 12.13 20.92
C MET A 169 2.91 11.70 22.27
N ARG A 170 1.58 11.67 22.44
CA ARG A 170 0.94 11.25 23.70
C ARG A 170 0.84 9.72 23.79
N GLY A 171 1.97 9.06 24.03
CA GLY A 171 1.99 7.67 24.49
C GLY A 171 1.61 7.56 25.96
N LEU A 172 1.29 6.35 26.43
CA LEU A 172 0.97 6.10 27.85
C LEU A 172 2.10 6.54 28.80
N LEU A 173 3.36 6.47 28.36
CA LEU A 173 4.53 6.92 29.12
C LEU A 173 4.69 8.45 29.14
N TRP A 174 4.10 9.15 28.18
CA TRP A 174 4.22 10.60 27.99
C TRP A 174 2.89 11.34 28.22
N SER A 175 1.89 10.65 28.79
CA SER A 175 0.56 11.21 29.07
C SER A 175 0.45 11.89 30.45
N ARG A 176 1.58 12.16 31.12
CA ARG A 176 1.66 13.00 32.31
C ARG A 176 2.14 14.39 31.95
#